data_AF-A0AAW5EMB7-F1
#
_entry.id   AF-A0AAW5EMB7-F1
#
_cell.length_a   1.000
_cell.length_b   1.000
_cell.length_c   1.000
_cell.angle_alpha   90.00
_cell.angle_beta   90.00
_cell.angle_gamma   90.00
#
_symmetry.space_group_name_H-M   'P 1'
#
loop_
_entity.id
_entity.type
_entity.pdbx_description
1 polymer ?
#
loop_
_entity_poly.entity_id
_entity_poly.type
_entity_poly.pdbx_seq_one_letter_code
_entity_poly.pdbx_strand_id
1 'polypeptide(L)'
;MREHEQEDSTMFIDVSDDLFATAKDLNTKWHIAMNVICKDEYIPAIQTRRFVQQIRDMCQRVQDLQVYAKTLHHSSIAQPPSMVVGVNIYNDAARISSTLEELKSFITRYVAMTDEDDKQFKDVLNEIDDTLLCLMYAGESMQYSRDEAVLSNPWID
;
A
#
# COMPACT_ATOMS: atom_id res chain seq x y z
N MET A 1 -32.55 3.16 11.50
CA MET A 1 -31.97 4.05 10.47
C MET A 1 -30.79 4.83 11.03
N ARG A 2 -30.95 5.64 12.09
CA ARG A 2 -29.83 6.40 12.70
C ARG A 2 -28.71 5.56 13.34
N GLU A 3 -29.01 4.38 13.87
CA GLU A 3 -28.00 3.52 14.52
C GLU A 3 -27.07 2.84 13.49
N HIS A 4 -27.62 2.30 12.40
CA HIS A 4 -26.84 1.74 11.29
C HIS A 4 -25.93 2.80 10.62
N GLU A 5 -26.42 4.03 10.44
CA GLU A 5 -25.62 5.14 9.88
C GLU A 5 -24.46 5.55 10.82
N GLN A 6 -24.64 5.38 12.13
CA GLN A 6 -23.64 5.73 13.13
C GLN A 6 -22.58 4.63 13.32
N GLU A 7 -22.96 3.35 13.20
CA GLU A 7 -22.03 2.21 13.16
C GLU A 7 -21.17 2.23 11.90
N ASP A 8 -21.77 2.43 10.72
CA ASP A 8 -21.04 2.53 9.44
C ASP A 8 -20.07 3.72 9.44
N SER A 9 -20.47 4.86 10.01
CA SER A 9 -19.59 6.04 10.11
C SER A 9 -18.43 5.84 11.08
N THR A 10 -18.59 5.07 12.15
CA THR A 10 -17.52 4.81 13.12
C THR A 10 -16.52 3.80 12.57
N MET A 11 -17.01 2.72 11.96
CA MET A 11 -16.19 1.72 11.28
C MET A 11 -15.33 2.33 10.17
N PHE A 12 -15.88 3.30 9.42
CA PHE A 12 -15.12 3.96 8.35
C PHE A 12 -14.02 4.87 8.89
N ILE A 13 -14.24 5.58 10.00
CA ILE A 13 -13.23 6.44 10.61
C ILE A 13 -12.02 5.59 11.04
N ASP A 14 -12.26 4.47 11.74
CA ASP A 14 -11.19 3.54 12.15
C ASP A 14 -10.41 3.00 10.95
N VAL A 15 -11.12 2.60 9.89
CA VAL A 15 -10.49 2.16 8.62
C VAL A 15 -9.63 3.26 7.99
N SER A 16 -10.09 4.51 8.01
CA SER A 16 -9.37 5.61 7.39
C SER A 16 -8.11 6.01 8.18
N ASP A 17 -8.18 5.94 9.51
CA ASP A 17 -7.06 6.20 10.42
C ASP A 17 -5.99 5.11 10.28
N ASP A 18 -6.41 3.84 10.28
CA ASP A 18 -5.54 2.69 10.08
C ASP A 18 -4.86 2.76 8.71
N LEU A 19 -5.62 3.02 7.64
CA LEU A 19 -5.06 3.15 6.29
C LEU A 19 -4.04 4.29 6.20
N PHE A 20 -4.31 5.43 6.84
CA PHE A 20 -3.38 6.56 6.85
C PHE A 20 -2.10 6.23 7.62
N ALA A 21 -2.20 5.58 8.78
CA ALA A 21 -1.06 5.11 9.55
C ALA A 21 -0.23 4.10 8.75
N THR A 22 -0.88 3.12 8.11
CA THR A 22 -0.23 2.12 7.26
C THR A 22 0.48 2.75 6.07
N ALA A 23 -0.15 3.71 5.38
CA ALA A 23 0.48 4.37 4.23
C ALA A 23 1.71 5.22 4.64
N LYS A 24 1.69 5.80 5.85
CA LYS A 24 2.86 6.51 6.41
C LYS A 24 3.99 5.55 6.78
N ASP A 25 3.65 4.43 7.40
CA ASP A 25 4.61 3.38 7.76
C ASP A 25 5.27 2.76 6.52
N LEU A 26 4.47 2.40 5.51
CA LEU A 26 4.94 1.92 4.20
C LEU A 26 5.98 2.86 3.58
N ASN A 27 5.69 4.17 3.57
CA ASN A 27 6.64 5.15 3.06
C ASN A 27 7.91 5.25 3.90
N THR A 28 7.80 5.13 5.22
CA THR A 28 8.97 5.12 6.11
C THR A 28 9.86 3.92 5.81
N LYS A 29 9.28 2.72 5.72
CA LYS A 29 9.99 1.48 5.33
C LYS A 29 10.60 1.58 3.95
N TRP A 30 9.89 2.14 2.98
CA TRP A 30 10.44 2.40 1.65
C TRP A 30 11.70 3.28 1.69
N HIS A 31 11.68 4.36 2.47
CA HIS A 31 12.87 5.21 2.65
C HIS A 31 14.02 4.48 3.34
N ILE A 32 13.74 3.62 4.32
CA ILE A 32 14.75 2.76 4.95
C ILE A 32 15.38 1.85 3.90
N ALA A 33 14.57 1.17 3.08
CA ALA A 33 15.04 0.30 2.02
C ALA A 33 15.96 1.04 1.04
N MET A 34 15.60 2.27 0.65
CA MET A 34 16.42 3.11 -0.23
C MET A 34 17.75 3.51 0.40
N ASN A 35 17.77 3.81 1.70
CA ASN A 35 19.02 4.13 2.40
C ASN A 35 19.99 2.93 2.46
N VAL A 36 19.47 1.70 2.41
CA VAL A 36 20.30 0.49 2.37
C VAL A 36 20.96 0.31 1.01
N ILE A 37 20.21 0.50 -0.08
CA ILE A 37 20.68 0.15 -1.45
C ILE A 37 21.32 1.30 -2.21
N CYS A 38 21.03 2.55 -1.85
CA CYS A 38 21.59 3.75 -2.50
C CYS A 38 22.96 4.13 -1.91
N LYS A 39 23.85 3.15 -1.76
CA LYS A 39 25.26 3.37 -1.38
C LYS A 39 26.13 3.51 -2.62
N ASP A 40 27.24 4.22 -2.47
CA ASP A 40 28.23 4.33 -3.53
C ASP A 40 28.71 2.95 -3.98
N GLU A 41 28.99 2.81 -5.27
CA GLU A 41 29.50 1.58 -5.92
C GLU A 41 28.53 0.39 -6.00
N TYR A 42 27.41 0.38 -5.26
CA TYR A 42 26.44 -0.73 -5.29
C TYR A 42 25.72 -0.83 -6.65
N ILE A 43 25.39 0.33 -7.23
CA ILE A 43 24.67 0.42 -8.50
C ILE A 43 25.66 0.65 -9.64
N PRO A 44 25.79 -0.30 -10.59
CA PRO A 44 26.63 -0.09 -11.76
C PRO A 44 26.17 1.14 -12.57
N ALA A 45 27.11 1.96 -13.02
CA ALA A 45 26.81 3.21 -13.75
C ALA A 45 25.90 2.99 -14.98
N ILE A 46 26.05 1.85 -15.67
CA ILE A 46 25.22 1.49 -16.83
C ILE A 46 23.75 1.20 -16.46
N GLN A 47 23.48 0.84 -15.21
CA GLN A 47 22.15 0.51 -14.72
C GLN A 47 21.50 1.66 -13.94
N THR A 48 22.24 2.72 -13.59
CA THR A 48 21.76 3.86 -12.79
C THR A 48 20.48 4.48 -13.36
N ARG A 49 20.39 4.68 -14.68
CA ARG A 49 19.18 5.25 -15.30
C ARG A 49 17.94 4.38 -15.06
N ARG A 50 18.08 3.06 -15.23
CA ARG A 50 16.97 2.10 -15.04
C ARG A 50 16.60 2.00 -13.56
N PHE A 51 17.58 1.99 -12.68
CA PHE A 51 17.37 2.00 -11.24
C PHE A 51 16.58 3.24 -10.77
N VAL A 52 16.99 4.43 -11.21
CA VAL A 52 16.29 5.69 -10.90
C VAL A 52 14.84 5.68 -11.40
N GLN A 53 14.58 5.08 -12.57
CA GLN A 53 13.22 4.94 -13.08
C GLN A 53 12.37 4.04 -12.16
N GLN A 54 12.89 2.88 -11.74
CA GLN A 54 12.17 2.00 -10.82
C GLN A 54 11.90 2.66 -9.46
N ILE A 55 12.88 3.38 -8.90
CA ILE A 55 12.68 4.16 -7.67
C ILE A 55 11.57 5.19 -7.87
N ARG A 56 11.61 5.94 -8.98
CA ARG A 56 10.60 6.97 -9.26
C ARG A 56 9.20 6.37 -9.36
N ASP A 57 9.07 5.25 -10.07
CA ASP A 57 7.78 4.58 -10.24
C ASP A 57 7.25 4.10 -8.89
N MET A 58 8.11 3.51 -8.05
CA MET A 58 7.76 3.09 -6.69
C MET A 58 7.35 4.28 -5.80
N CYS A 59 8.16 5.36 -5.78
CA CYS A 59 7.84 6.58 -5.04
C CYS A 59 6.49 7.15 -5.45
N GLN A 60 6.17 7.20 -6.74
CA GLN A 60 4.88 7.69 -7.23
C GLN A 60 3.73 6.85 -6.68
N ARG A 61 3.85 5.51 -6.71
CA ARG A 61 2.78 4.61 -6.25
C ARG A 61 2.55 4.69 -4.74
N VAL A 62 3.62 4.78 -3.94
CA VAL A 62 3.49 4.98 -2.49
C VAL A 62 2.84 6.34 -2.19
N GLN A 63 3.22 7.38 -2.93
CA GLN A 63 2.62 8.71 -2.78
C GLN A 63 1.14 8.73 -3.17
N ASP A 64 0.76 8.06 -4.26
CA ASP A 64 -0.64 7.94 -4.69
C ASP A 64 -1.50 7.34 -3.58
N LEU A 65 -1.05 6.22 -2.98
CA LEU A 65 -1.73 5.57 -1.85
C LEU A 65 -1.82 6.50 -0.62
N GLN A 66 -0.73 7.19 -0.28
CA GLN A 66 -0.73 8.14 0.84
C GLN A 66 -1.69 9.31 0.63
N VAL A 67 -1.74 9.88 -0.58
CA VAL A 67 -2.66 10.97 -0.92
C VAL A 67 -4.10 10.48 -0.83
N TYR A 68 -4.36 9.27 -1.32
CA TYR A 68 -5.68 8.65 -1.22
C TYR A 68 -6.09 8.45 0.26
N ALA A 69 -5.24 7.82 1.07
CA ALA A 69 -5.48 7.60 2.50
C ALA A 69 -5.70 8.92 3.25
N LYS A 70 -4.86 9.93 2.98
CA LYS A 70 -4.98 11.27 3.55
C LYS A 70 -6.31 11.94 3.17
N THR A 71 -6.74 11.77 1.93
CA THR A 71 -8.01 12.32 1.43
C THR A 71 -9.20 11.67 2.12
N LEU A 72 -9.16 10.35 2.34
CA LEU A 72 -10.17 9.64 3.12
C LEU A 72 -10.21 10.11 4.58
N HIS A 73 -9.04 10.20 5.22
CA HIS A 73 -8.90 10.61 6.62
C HIS A 73 -9.38 12.04 6.90
N HIS A 74 -9.17 12.97 5.97
CA HIS A 74 -9.57 14.38 6.14
C HIS A 74 -10.89 14.77 5.46
N SER A 75 -11.57 13.86 4.75
CA SER A 75 -12.78 14.22 4.01
C SER A 75 -13.93 14.57 4.96
N SER A 76 -14.35 15.85 4.90
CA SER A 76 -15.60 16.35 5.50
C SER A 76 -16.82 16.18 4.57
N ILE A 77 -16.64 15.49 3.44
CA ILE A 77 -17.62 15.27 2.37
C ILE A 77 -18.21 13.86 2.54
N ALA A 78 -19.42 13.63 2.01
CA ALA A 78 -20.06 12.31 1.93
C ALA A 78 -19.04 11.26 1.48
N GLN A 79 -18.78 10.30 2.38
CA GLN A 79 -17.73 9.31 2.17
C GLN A 79 -18.09 8.40 0.98
N PRO A 80 -17.11 8.05 0.13
CA PRO A 80 -17.34 7.11 -0.96
C PRO A 80 -17.80 5.76 -0.39
N PRO A 81 -18.62 4.99 -1.14
CA PRO A 81 -19.07 3.68 -0.68
C PRO A 81 -17.89 2.78 -0.31
N SER A 82 -18.02 1.99 0.76
CA SER A 82 -16.97 1.06 1.25
C SER A 82 -16.40 0.17 0.13
N MET A 83 -17.26 -0.32 -0.79
CA MET A 83 -16.85 -1.07 -1.98
C MET A 83 -15.85 -0.29 -2.86
N VAL A 84 -16.11 1.00 -3.12
CA VAL A 84 -15.20 1.85 -3.91
C VAL A 84 -13.89 2.04 -3.16
N VAL A 85 -13.96 2.19 -1.84
CA VAL A 85 -12.77 2.31 -0.99
C VAL A 85 -11.91 1.05 -1.06
N GLY A 86 -12.53 -0.12 -0.90
CA GLY A 86 -11.86 -1.42 -0.96
C GLY A 86 -11.20 -1.69 -2.31
N VAL A 87 -11.89 -1.39 -3.43
CA VAL A 87 -11.32 -1.54 -4.78
C VAL A 87 -10.08 -0.69 -4.97
N ASN A 88 -10.09 0.56 -4.50
CA ASN A 88 -8.94 1.46 -4.64
C ASN A 88 -7.75 1.01 -3.79
N ILE A 89 -7.99 0.64 -2.52
CA ILE A 89 -6.93 0.12 -1.63
C ILE A 89 -6.27 -1.10 -2.25
N TYR A 90 -7.08 -2.07 -2.71
CA TYR A 90 -6.58 -3.29 -3.34
C TYR A 90 -5.72 -2.97 -4.55
N ASN A 91 -6.24 -2.16 -5.47
CA ASN A 91 -5.56 -1.84 -6.72
C ASN A 91 -4.23 -1.11 -6.48
N ASP A 92 -4.19 -0.18 -5.54
CA ASP A 92 -2.97 0.55 -5.23
C ASP A 92 -1.93 -0.36 -4.56
N ALA A 93 -2.33 -1.19 -3.60
CA ALA A 93 -1.46 -2.18 -2.96
C ALA A 93 -0.90 -3.19 -3.99
N ALA A 94 -1.73 -3.70 -4.89
CA ALA A 94 -1.32 -4.63 -5.95
C ALA A 94 -0.33 -3.99 -6.93
N ARG A 95 -0.54 -2.72 -7.33
CA ARG A 95 0.39 -1.98 -8.20
C ARG A 95 1.74 -1.76 -7.51
N ILE A 96 1.72 -1.40 -6.23
CA ILE A 96 2.93 -1.26 -5.43
C ILE A 96 3.67 -2.60 -5.36
N SER A 97 2.98 -3.69 -5.02
CA SER A 97 3.56 -5.04 -4.96
C SER A 97 4.21 -5.44 -6.29
N SER A 98 3.53 -5.26 -7.41
CA SER A 98 4.09 -5.54 -8.75
C SER A 98 5.36 -4.73 -9.03
N THR A 99 5.38 -3.45 -8.65
CA THR A 99 6.56 -2.58 -8.85
C THR A 99 7.73 -3.02 -7.97
N LEU A 100 7.43 -3.47 -6.74
CA LEU A 100 8.42 -3.97 -5.81
C LEU A 100 9.08 -5.27 -6.30
N GLU A 101 8.30 -6.17 -6.90
CA GLU A 101 8.83 -7.39 -7.52
C GLU A 101 9.78 -7.10 -8.68
N GLU A 102 9.46 -6.10 -9.51
CA GLU A 102 10.36 -5.66 -10.59
C GLU A 102 11.67 -5.08 -10.04
N LEU A 103 11.60 -4.35 -8.93
CA LEU A 103 12.78 -3.84 -8.23
C LEU A 103 13.60 -4.98 -7.63
N LYS A 104 12.99 -5.91 -6.89
CA LYS A 104 13.67 -7.11 -6.34
C LYS A 104 14.44 -7.86 -7.42
N SER A 105 13.79 -8.08 -8.56
CA SER A 105 14.38 -8.75 -9.72
C SER A 105 15.58 -7.97 -10.28
N PHE A 106 15.48 -6.65 -10.34
CA PHE A 106 16.58 -5.78 -10.77
C PHE A 106 17.76 -5.80 -9.79
N ILE A 107 17.49 -5.61 -8.49
CA ILE A 107 18.51 -5.61 -7.42
C ILE A 107 19.28 -6.93 -7.45
N THR A 108 18.57 -8.06 -7.44
CA THR A 108 19.16 -9.40 -7.47
C THR A 108 20.10 -9.62 -8.66
N ARG A 109 19.81 -8.99 -9.81
CA ARG A 109 20.58 -9.18 -11.05
C ARG A 109 21.77 -8.25 -11.18
N TYR A 110 21.67 -7.04 -10.64
CA TYR A 110 22.57 -5.95 -11.05
C TYR A 110 23.24 -5.24 -9.91
N VAL A 111 22.82 -5.43 -8.66
CA VAL A 111 23.33 -4.69 -7.52
C VAL A 111 24.20 -5.59 -6.66
N ALA A 112 25.43 -5.15 -6.40
CA ALA A 112 26.41 -5.88 -5.61
C ALA A 112 26.46 -5.29 -4.20
N MET A 113 25.63 -5.82 -3.30
CA MET A 113 25.55 -5.41 -1.90
C MET A 113 26.46 -6.29 -1.03
N THR A 114 26.79 -5.80 0.17
CA THR A 114 27.34 -6.66 1.23
C THR A 114 26.27 -7.62 1.73
N ASP A 115 26.66 -8.78 2.30
CA ASP A 115 25.72 -9.74 2.88
C ASP A 115 24.85 -9.11 4.00
N GLU A 116 25.42 -8.17 4.76
CA GLU A 116 24.71 -7.45 5.81
C GLU A 116 23.63 -6.54 5.23
N ASP A 117 23.95 -5.76 4.20
CA ASP A 117 22.98 -4.87 3.56
C ASP A 117 21.93 -5.64 2.75
N ASP A 118 22.31 -6.72 2.08
CA ASP A 118 21.35 -7.60 1.39
C ASP A 118 20.32 -8.17 2.38
N LYS A 119 20.78 -8.60 3.56
CA LYS A 119 19.89 -9.06 4.63
C LYS A 119 18.98 -7.94 5.12
N GLN A 120 19.53 -6.78 5.48
CA GLN A 120 18.73 -5.64 5.94
C GLN A 120 17.70 -5.20 4.90
N PHE A 121 18.07 -5.18 3.62
CA PHE A 121 17.16 -4.84 2.53
C PHE A 121 16.02 -5.85 2.41
N LYS A 122 16.32 -7.15 2.42
CA LYS A 122 15.31 -8.21 2.35
C LYS A 122 14.35 -8.18 3.53
N ASP A 123 14.84 -7.95 4.75
CA ASP A 123 14.01 -7.85 5.94
C ASP A 123 12.98 -6.72 5.80
N VAL A 124 13.43 -5.53 5.37
CA VAL A 124 12.52 -4.39 5.12
C VAL A 124 11.54 -4.66 3.98
N LEU A 125 11.98 -5.33 2.91
CA LEU A 125 11.09 -5.68 1.80
C LEU A 125 10.01 -6.69 2.19
N ASN A 126 10.31 -7.66 3.05
CA ASN A 126 9.33 -8.59 3.57
C ASN A 126 8.27 -7.87 4.41
N GLU A 127 8.68 -6.93 5.26
CA GLU A 127 7.72 -6.10 6.02
C GLU A 127 6.82 -5.27 5.11
N ILE A 128 7.36 -4.78 3.99
CA ILE A 128 6.57 -4.08 2.97
C ILE A 128 5.60 -5.06 2.30
N ASP A 129 6.04 -6.24 1.86
CA ASP A 129 5.17 -7.25 1.24
C ASP A 129 4.01 -7.63 2.15
N ASP A 130 4.29 -7.92 3.42
CA ASP A 130 3.28 -8.26 4.43
C ASP A 130 2.26 -7.13 4.58
N THR A 131 2.74 -5.88 4.60
CA THR A 131 1.86 -4.70 4.68
C THR A 131 0.95 -4.61 3.45
N LEU A 132 1.50 -4.82 2.25
CA LEU A 132 0.73 -4.75 1.00
C LEU A 132 -0.28 -5.88 0.90
N LEU A 133 0.08 -7.08 1.36
CA LEU A 133 -0.82 -8.23 1.43
C LEU A 133 -1.99 -7.96 2.38
N CYS A 134 -1.72 -7.39 3.56
CA CYS A 134 -2.76 -6.95 4.49
C CYS A 134 -3.70 -5.92 3.85
N LEU A 135 -3.17 -4.94 3.11
CA LEU A 135 -3.99 -3.95 2.40
C LEU A 135 -4.84 -4.59 1.29
N MET A 136 -4.29 -5.54 0.54
CA MET A 136 -5.06 -6.28 -0.47
C MET A 136 -6.22 -7.04 0.20
N TYR A 137 -5.98 -7.76 1.28
CA TYR A 137 -7.05 -8.46 2.02
C TYR A 137 -8.07 -7.51 2.64
N ALA A 138 -7.65 -6.37 3.19
CA ALA A 138 -8.57 -5.35 3.69
C ALA A 138 -9.41 -4.75 2.56
N GLY A 139 -8.80 -4.50 1.40
CA GLY A 139 -9.49 -4.03 0.21
C GLY A 139 -10.53 -5.04 -0.31
N GLU A 140 -10.21 -6.33 -0.31
CA GLU A 140 -11.16 -7.41 -0.66
C GLU A 140 -12.29 -7.51 0.37
N SER A 141 -12.02 -7.50 1.67
CA SER A 141 -13.06 -7.64 2.70
C SER A 141 -14.07 -6.47 2.69
N MET A 142 -13.62 -5.25 2.37
CA MET A 142 -14.50 -4.09 2.18
C MET A 142 -15.38 -4.21 0.93
N GLN A 143 -14.94 -4.97 -0.07
CA GLN A 143 -15.79 -5.28 -1.24
C GLN A 143 -16.89 -6.28 -0.86
N TYR A 144 -16.54 -7.32 -0.09
CA TYR A 144 -17.46 -8.42 0.25
C TYR A 144 -18.39 -8.16 1.43
N SER A 145 -18.05 -7.27 2.36
CA SER A 145 -18.89 -6.92 3.53
C SER A 145 -20.27 -6.36 3.14
N ARG A 146 -20.46 -5.93 1.90
CA ARG A 146 -21.78 -5.54 1.37
C ARG A 146 -22.61 -6.72 0.88
N ASP A 147 -22.00 -7.77 0.34
CA ASP A 147 -22.74 -8.91 -0.21
C ASP A 147 -23.41 -9.73 0.90
N GLU A 148 -22.79 -9.87 2.07
CA GLU A 148 -23.44 -10.49 3.24
C GLU A 148 -24.57 -9.63 3.81
N ALA A 149 -24.45 -8.30 3.80
CA ALA A 149 -25.51 -7.38 4.23
C ALA A 149 -26.71 -7.36 3.27
N VAL A 150 -26.47 -7.54 1.97
CA VAL A 150 -27.54 -7.63 0.94
C VAL A 150 -28.20 -9.02 0.94
N LEU A 151 -27.44 -10.10 1.17
CA LEU A 151 -27.99 -11.47 1.22
C LEU A 151 -28.73 -11.78 2.53
N SER A 152 -28.41 -11.07 3.63
CA SER A 152 -29.07 -11.26 4.93
C SER A 152 -30.38 -10.47 5.09
N ASN A 153 -30.74 -9.58 4.16
CA ASN A 153 -32.00 -8.83 4.21
C ASN A 153 -32.72 -8.71 2.85
N PRO A 154 -33.32 -9.79 2.33
CA PRO A 154 -33.98 -9.81 1.03
C PRO A 154 -35.36 -9.11 0.99
N TRP A 155 -35.73 -8.33 2.03
CA TRP A 155 -37.09 -7.78 2.21
C TRP A 155 -37.16 -6.27 2.48
N ILE A 156 -36.15 -5.49 2.08
CA ILE A 156 -36.30 -4.02 2.02
C ILE A 156 -36.61 -3.64 0.56
N ASP A 157 -37.90 -3.63 0.24
CA ASP A 157 -38.51 -2.81 -0.83
C ASP A 157 -38.71 -1.37 -0.33
#